data_AF-A0A819G3B3-F1
#
_entry.id   AF-A0A819G3B3-F1
#
_cell.length_a   1.000
_cell.length_b   1.000
_cell.length_c   1.000
_cell.angle_alpha   90.00
_cell.angle_beta   90.00
_cell.angle_gamma   90.00
#
_symmetry.space_group_name_H-M   'P 1'
#
loop_
_entity.id
_entity.type
_entity.pdbx_description
1 polymer ?
#
loop_
_entity_poly.entity_id
_entity_poly.type
_entity_poly.pdbx_seq_one_letter_code
_entity_poly.pdbx_strand_id
1 'polypeptide(L)'
;MDTFGYLYKNSFYSYAPAKNVIAADNDSAGDAQFRLHTLLDTVTAYVLVVTTFKSNVNDSYSIIITDVASIALTPIGALNVFNVSHLNFNEARSNSPPWKRPVP
;
A
#
# COMPACT_ATOMS: atom_id res chain seq x y z
N MET A 1 11.59 6.67 -13.96
CA MET A 1 11.56 5.20 -13.93
C MET A 1 10.16 4.72 -14.33
N ASP A 2 10.03 3.61 -15.05
CA ASP A 2 8.73 3.01 -15.42
C ASP A 2 8.42 1.88 -14.45
N THR A 3 7.46 2.10 -13.55
CA THR A 3 7.21 1.23 -12.40
C THR A 3 6.05 0.27 -12.63
N PHE A 4 6.17 -0.95 -12.11
CA PHE A 4 5.09 -1.92 -12.05
C PHE A 4 4.85 -2.31 -10.59
N GLY A 5 3.62 -2.12 -10.11
CA GLY A 5 3.20 -2.51 -8.77
C GLY A 5 2.37 -3.78 -8.80
N TYR A 6 2.68 -4.74 -7.92
CA TYR A 6 1.85 -5.92 -7.65
C TYR A 6 1.51 -5.97 -6.16
N LEU A 7 0.23 -6.18 -5.86
CA LEU A 7 -0.25 -6.38 -4.49
C LEU A 7 -0.72 -7.81 -4.30
N TYR A 8 -0.15 -8.46 -3.28
CA TYR A 8 -0.43 -9.84 -2.91
C TYR A 8 -1.19 -9.91 -1.59
N LYS A 9 -2.17 -10.81 -1.51
CA LYS A 9 -2.80 -11.18 -0.24
C LYS A 9 -1.96 -12.24 0.47
N ASN A 10 -1.69 -12.04 1.76
CA ASN A 10 -0.88 -12.89 2.65
C ASN A 10 0.60 -12.99 2.29
N SER A 11 0.93 -13.61 1.15
CA SER A 11 2.30 -14.02 0.82
C SER A 11 2.62 -13.85 -0.66
N PHE A 12 3.84 -13.39 -0.92
CA PHE A 12 4.49 -13.43 -2.23
C PHE A 12 5.33 -14.71 -2.37
N TYR A 13 5.25 -15.36 -3.53
CA TYR A 13 6.07 -16.53 -3.86
C TYR A 13 6.84 -16.25 -5.16
N SER A 14 8.17 -16.08 -5.07
CA SER A 14 9.01 -15.78 -6.23
C SER A 14 8.97 -16.86 -7.31
N TYR A 15 8.76 -18.12 -6.94
CA TYR A 15 8.61 -19.25 -7.87
C TYR A 15 7.22 -19.34 -8.53
N ALA A 16 6.24 -18.59 -8.02
CA ALA A 16 4.86 -18.57 -8.51
C ALA A 16 4.28 -17.14 -8.39
N PRO A 17 4.81 -16.16 -9.15
CA PRO A 17 4.53 -14.73 -8.96
C PRO A 17 3.09 -14.33 -9.29
N ALA A 18 2.31 -15.18 -9.98
CA ALA A 18 0.89 -14.95 -10.20
C ALA A 18 0.01 -15.37 -9.00
N LYS A 19 0.54 -16.16 -8.06
CA LYS A 19 -0.21 -16.66 -6.92
C LYS A 19 -0.50 -15.54 -5.92
N ASN A 20 -1.75 -15.44 -5.48
CA ASN A 20 -2.24 -14.46 -4.50
C ASN A 20 -2.23 -12.98 -4.94
N VAL A 21 -1.98 -12.68 -6.22
CA VAL A 21 -2.11 -11.32 -6.74
C VAL A 21 -3.57 -10.90 -6.67
N ILE A 22 -3.82 -9.72 -6.10
CA ILE A 22 -5.18 -9.13 -6.01
C ILE A 22 -5.31 -7.81 -6.76
N ALA A 23 -4.19 -7.15 -7.05
CA ALA A 23 -4.14 -5.97 -7.88
C ALA A 23 -2.76 -5.85 -8.52
N ALA A 24 -2.70 -5.34 -9.74
CA ALA A 24 -1.46 -5.04 -10.43
C ALA A 24 -1.70 -3.91 -11.43
N ASP A 25 -0.73 -3.02 -11.59
CA ASP A 25 -0.82 -1.89 -12.50
C ASP A 25 0.59 -1.35 -12.84
N ASN A 26 0.73 -0.68 -13.97
CA ASN A 26 1.99 -0.11 -14.43
C ASN A 26 1.90 1.31 -14.99
N ASP A 27 0.71 1.89 -15.14
CA ASP A 27 0.59 3.22 -15.79
C ASP A 27 -0.59 4.08 -15.32
N SER A 28 -1.45 3.59 -14.42
CA SER A 28 -2.70 4.29 -14.06
C SER A 28 -2.49 5.54 -13.20
N ALA A 29 -1.27 5.86 -12.74
CA ALA A 29 -0.93 7.14 -12.09
C ALA A 29 -0.43 8.22 -13.07
N GLY A 30 -0.25 7.91 -14.36
CA GLY A 30 0.43 8.80 -15.30
C GLY A 30 1.95 8.72 -15.16
N ASP A 31 2.69 9.30 -16.11
CA ASP A 31 4.16 9.29 -16.15
C ASP A 31 4.79 7.89 -15.96
N ALA A 32 4.14 6.85 -16.49
CA ALA A 32 4.52 5.44 -16.34
C ALA A 32 4.65 4.98 -14.88
N GLN A 33 3.83 5.57 -13.99
CA GLN A 33 3.72 5.16 -12.60
C GLN A 33 2.49 4.30 -12.38
N PHE A 34 2.61 3.29 -11.53
CA PHE A 34 1.46 2.47 -11.13
C PHE A 34 0.55 3.20 -10.14
N ARG A 35 -0.74 2.89 -10.16
CA ARG A 35 -1.73 3.26 -9.15
C ARG A 35 -2.64 2.08 -8.84
N LEU A 36 -2.52 1.54 -7.64
CA LEU A 36 -3.39 0.48 -7.15
C LEU A 36 -4.53 1.09 -6.33
N HIS A 37 -5.77 0.78 -6.71
CA HIS A 37 -6.98 1.17 -5.96
C HIS A 37 -7.78 -0.09 -5.63
N THR A 38 -7.72 -0.53 -4.38
CA THR A 38 -8.36 -1.77 -3.92
C THR A 38 -8.78 -1.68 -2.47
N LEU A 39 -9.77 -2.49 -2.09
CA LEU A 39 -10.25 -2.60 -0.71
C LEU A 39 -9.47 -3.70 0.01
N LEU A 40 -8.93 -3.37 1.18
CA LEU A 40 -8.13 -4.27 2.01
C LEU A 40 -8.86 -4.66 3.30
N ASP A 41 -8.66 -5.89 3.74
CA ASP A 41 -9.21 -6.43 4.97
C ASP A 41 -8.30 -6.06 6.15
N THR A 42 -8.87 -5.56 7.25
CA THR A 42 -8.13 -4.99 8.39
C THR A 42 -7.30 -5.98 9.21
N VAL A 43 -7.49 -7.29 9.02
CA VAL A 43 -6.79 -8.38 9.74
C VAL A 43 -5.97 -9.24 8.77
N THR A 44 -5.73 -8.74 7.56
CA THR A 44 -4.97 -9.46 6.54
C THR A 44 -3.63 -8.78 6.28
N ALA A 45 -2.57 -9.58 6.20
CA ALA A 45 -1.27 -9.09 5.74
C ALA A 45 -1.26 -8.99 4.21
N TYR A 46 -0.67 -7.92 3.69
CA TYR A 46 -0.49 -7.72 2.26
C TYR A 46 0.98 -7.47 1.95
N VAL A 47 1.42 -7.95 0.79
CA VAL A 47 2.78 -7.73 0.29
C VAL A 47 2.70 -6.90 -0.98
N LEU A 48 3.33 -5.73 -0.95
CA LEU A 48 3.53 -4.91 -2.15
C LEU A 48 4.91 -5.24 -2.74
N VAL A 49 4.92 -5.65 -4.00
CA VAL A 49 6.14 -5.82 -4.79
C VAL A 49 6.18 -4.71 -5.82
N VAL A 50 7.23 -3.91 -5.78
CA VAL A 50 7.51 -2.84 -6.76
C VAL A 50 8.66 -3.31 -7.65
N THR A 51 8.42 -3.33 -8.95
CA THR A 51 9.43 -3.60 -9.97
C THR A 51 9.40 -2.51 -11.04
N THR A 52 10.22 -2.69 -12.06
CA THR A 52 10.23 -1.85 -13.25
C THR A 52 9.71 -2.64 -14.45
N PHE A 53 9.06 -1.96 -15.40
CA PHE A 53 8.58 -2.61 -16.62
C PHE A 53 9.73 -3.26 -17.41
N LYS A 54 10.89 -2.60 -17.46
CA LYS A 54 12.12 -3.14 -18.04
C LYS A 54 12.96 -3.81 -16.96
N SER A 55 13.65 -4.90 -17.31
CA SER A 55 14.62 -5.55 -16.41
C SER A 55 15.87 -4.69 -16.19
N ASN A 56 16.57 -4.95 -15.08
CA ASN A 56 17.87 -4.34 -14.74
C ASN A 56 17.86 -2.80 -14.62
N VAL A 57 16.73 -2.20 -14.25
CA VAL A 57 16.65 -0.78 -13.91
C VAL A 57 16.79 -0.63 -12.40
N ASN A 58 17.77 0.17 -11.97
CA ASN A 58 17.99 0.53 -10.58
C ASN A 58 17.85 2.05 -10.45
N ASP A 59 16.84 2.50 -9.72
CA ASP A 59 16.59 3.92 -9.47
C ASP A 59 15.89 4.09 -8.12
N SER A 60 15.91 5.30 -7.60
CA SER A 60 15.20 5.63 -6.35
C SER A 60 13.69 5.73 -6.59
N TYR A 61 12.90 5.36 -5.58
CA TYR A 61 11.44 5.48 -5.64
C TYR A 61 10.85 5.83 -4.29
N SER A 62 9.61 6.33 -4.31
CA SER A 62 8.79 6.59 -3.13
C SER A 62 7.43 5.94 -3.30
N ILE A 63 6.88 5.42 -2.21
CA ILE A 63 5.53 4.87 -2.18
C ILE A 63 4.65 5.87 -1.40
N ILE A 64 3.53 6.26 -1.99
CA ILE A 64 2.51 7.08 -1.34
C ILE A 64 1.28 6.20 -1.14
N ILE A 65 0.80 6.15 0.10
CA ILE A 65 -0.40 5.41 0.47
C ILE A 65 -1.42 6.40 1.00
N THR A 66 -2.61 6.38 0.41
CA THR A 66 -3.74 7.18 0.86
C THR A 66 -4.82 6.23 1.34
N ASP A 67 -5.05 6.21 2.64
CA ASP A 67 -6.14 5.47 3.27
C ASP A 67 -6.68 6.31 4.44
N VAL A 68 -7.93 6.05 4.83
CA VAL A 68 -8.55 6.57 6.05
C VAL A 68 -8.03 5.84 7.29
N ALA A 69 -7.47 4.64 7.13
CA ALA A 69 -6.86 3.86 8.20
C ALA A 69 -5.34 4.12 8.29
N SER A 70 -4.77 3.94 9.50
CA SER A 70 -3.33 3.98 9.70
C SER A 70 -2.67 2.74 9.10
N ILE A 71 -1.81 2.91 8.11
CA ILE A 71 -1.05 1.83 7.47
C ILE A 71 0.41 1.93 7.89
N ALA A 72 0.99 0.81 8.30
CA ALA A 72 2.42 0.68 8.55
C ALA A 72 3.07 -0.14 7.43
N LEU A 73 4.09 0.43 6.77
CA LEU A 73 4.92 -0.30 5.83
C LEU A 73 6.13 -0.88 6.56
N THR A 74 6.27 -2.20 6.50
CA THR A 74 7.46 -2.90 7.00
C THR A 74 8.22 -3.46 5.80
N PRO A 75 9.44 -2.99 5.52
CA PRO A 75 10.27 -3.55 4.46
C PRO A 75 10.54 -5.03 4.71
N ILE A 76 10.30 -5.86 3.70
CA ILE A 76 10.59 -7.29 3.76
C ILE A 76 11.93 -7.52 3.07
N GLY A 77 12.95 -7.91 3.84
CA GLY A 77 14.26 -8.30 3.31
C GLY A 77 15.21 -7.16 2.93
N ALA A 78 14.85 -5.89 3.12
CA ALA A 78 15.78 -4.77 2.98
C ALA A 78 16.53 -4.54 4.31
N LEU A 79 17.87 -4.52 4.26
CA LEU A 79 18.68 -3.87 5.29
C LEU A 79 18.15 -2.44 5.48
N ASN A 80 17.71 -2.12 6.69
CA ASN A 80 17.07 -0.88 7.13
C ASN A 80 17.58 0.39 6.41
N VAL A 81 16.91 0.83 5.33
CA VAL A 81 17.05 2.20 4.82
C VAL A 81 15.70 2.66 4.28
N PHE A 82 14.85 3.20 5.16
CA PHE A 82 13.78 4.11 4.73
C PHE A 82 13.81 5.34 5.63
N ASN A 83 14.21 6.48 5.04
CA ASN A 83 13.96 7.80 5.60
C ASN A 83 12.51 8.18 5.24
N VAL A 84 11.62 8.17 6.23
CA VAL A 84 10.24 8.64 6.05
C VAL A 84 10.22 10.15 6.31
N SER A 85 10.10 10.97 5.27
CA SER A 85 10.16 12.44 5.39
C SER A 85 8.80 13.14 5.50
N HIS A 86 7.68 12.46 5.26
CA HIS A 86 6.36 13.04 5.51
C HIS A 86 5.30 11.97 5.81
N LEU A 87 4.90 11.88 7.09
CA LEU A 87 3.62 11.32 7.49
C LEU A 87 2.75 12.49 7.96
N ASN A 88 1.74 12.85 7.19
CA ASN A 88 0.72 13.80 7.63
C ASN A 88 -0.45 13.01 8.23
N PHE A 89 -0.50 12.96 9.56
CA PHE A 89 -1.67 12.45 10.28
C PHE A 89 -2.62 13.61 10.54
N ASN A 90 -3.64 13.76 9.69
CA ASN A 90 -4.79 14.57 10.06
C ASN A 90 -5.74 13.71 10.90
N GLU A 91 -5.66 13.84 12.23
CA GLU A 91 -6.63 13.24 13.14
C GLU A 91 -8.04 13.79 12.82
N ALA A 92 -8.87 12.99 12.18
CA ALA A 92 -10.31 13.22 12.20
C ALA A 92 -10.83 12.87 13.60
N ARG A 93 -10.96 13.88 14.48
CA ARG A 93 -11.69 13.72 15.75
C ARG A 93 -13.13 13.32 15.44
N SER A 94 -13.48 12.08 15.74
CA SER A 94 -14.85 11.59 15.75
C SER A 94 -15.63 12.31 16.84
N ASN A 95 -16.52 13.22 16.45
CA ASN A 95 -17.58 13.70 17.34
C ASN A 95 -18.66 12.62 17.40
N SER A 96 -18.58 11.74 18.39
CA SER A 96 -19.65 10.81 18.74
C SER A 96 -20.92 11.59 19.15
N PRO A 97 -22.11 11.28 18.61
CA PRO A 97 -23.36 11.89 19.09
C PRO A 97 -23.77 11.31 20.45
N PRO A 98 -24.36 12.11 21.35
CA PRO A 98 -24.79 11.63 22.65
C PRO A 98 -26.04 10.76 22.49
N TRP A 99 -25.92 9.47 22.81
CA TRP A 99 -27.05 8.56 22.98
C TRP A 99 -28.02 9.12 24.03
N LYS A 100 -29.16 9.66 23.61
CA LYS A 100 -30.30 9.86 24.51
C LYS A 100 -31.02 8.51 24.67
N ARG A 101 -30.86 7.89 25.84
CA ARG A 101 -31.72 6.78 26.29
C ARG A 101 -33.18 7.25 26.34
N PRO A 102 -34.16 6.45 25.90
CA PRO A 102 -35.54 6.63 26.34
C PRO A 102 -35.64 6.23 27.82
N VAL A 103 -36.28 7.08 28.62
CA VAL A 103 -36.74 6.79 30.00
C VAL A 103 -38.10 6.05 29.88
N PRO A 104 -38.50 5.21 30.87
CA PRO A 104 -39.59 4.23 30.75
C PRO A 104 -40.95 4.78 30.32
#